data_AF-A0A9Q0I969-F1
#
_entry.id   AF-A0A9Q0I969-F1
#
_cell.length_a   1.000
_cell.length_b   1.000
_cell.length_c   1.000
_cell.angle_alpha   90.00
_cell.angle_beta   90.00
_cell.angle_gamma   90.00
#
_symmetry.space_group_name_H-M   'P 1'
#
loop_
_entity.id
_entity.type
_entity.pdbx_description
1 polymer ?
#
loop_
_entity_poly.entity_id
_entity_poly.type
_entity_poly.pdbx_seq_one_letter_code
_entity_poly.pdbx_strand_id
1 'polypeptide(L)'
;MMIMVTILTNCGFMTRSQPPNWAKNVEYTLTAIYTFESLVKILARGFCIGEFTFLRDPWNWLDFSVITMAYVSFFADTSYFSALRTFRVLRALKTISVIPGLKTIVGALLQSVKKLSDVMILTVFCLSVFALIGLQLFKGTLKQKCLLWPKNFTNETMDWTTYSDEPKNYYYLPGKTVPLLCGNSSAAGQCPEGFTCMRVGPNPDYGYTSFDSFSWAFLSLFRLMTQDCWEKLYRQTVRTAGKPYMIFFILVIFLGSFYLINLILAVVAMAYDEQNQATIQESEEKEKKFKEMLEQLRKLQEDAQIAAVGGDGGDAGDGGGLTESSSEASKLSSKSAKERRNRRWKRKEEDGKDPLPKSESEDSMKKIRFQFSKDPNLLNYDVNQVQYQQKHQQQQWL
;
A
#
# COMPACT_ATOMS: atom_id res chain seq x y z
N MET A 1 10.02 -18.38 -16.62
CA MET A 1 10.43 -19.13 -15.41
C MET A 1 11.91 -18.96 -15.10
N MET A 2 12.83 -19.20 -16.04
CA MET A 2 14.29 -19.00 -15.87
C MET A 2 14.66 -17.65 -15.22
N ILE A 3 14.18 -16.53 -15.79
CA ILE A 3 14.49 -15.17 -15.31
C ILE A 3 14.03 -14.95 -13.86
N MET A 4 12.90 -15.53 -13.47
CA MET A 4 12.38 -15.42 -12.11
C MET A 4 13.30 -16.11 -11.10
N VAL A 5 13.80 -17.31 -11.44
CA VAL A 5 14.78 -18.03 -10.61
C VAL A 5 16.08 -17.22 -10.51
N THR A 6 16.57 -16.69 -11.63
CA THR A 6 17.76 -15.83 -11.68
C THR A 6 17.66 -14.63 -10.73
N ILE A 7 16.51 -13.96 -10.68
CA ILE A 7 16.29 -12.82 -9.78
C ILE A 7 16.24 -13.26 -8.32
N LEU A 8 15.53 -14.34 -8.00
CA LEU A 8 15.45 -14.85 -6.62
C LEU A 8 16.81 -15.31 -6.10
N THR A 9 17.59 -16.00 -6.93
CA THR A 9 18.97 -16.39 -6.60
C THR A 9 19.84 -15.16 -6.35
N ASN A 10 19.74 -14.13 -7.20
CA ASN A 10 20.47 -12.86 -7.01
C ASN A 10 20.08 -12.18 -5.69
N CYS A 11 18.78 -12.11 -5.36
CA CYS A 11 18.31 -11.57 -4.09
C CYS A 11 18.88 -12.36 -2.89
N GLY A 12 18.96 -13.69 -3.00
CA GLY A 12 19.59 -14.54 -1.98
C GLY A 12 21.10 -14.32 -1.82
N PHE A 13 21.81 -13.91 -2.88
CA PHE A 13 23.22 -13.51 -2.79
C PHE A 13 23.40 -12.15 -2.11
N MET A 14 22.48 -11.20 -2.36
CA MET A 14 22.53 -9.85 -1.81
C MET A 14 22.31 -9.79 -0.29
N THR A 15 21.72 -10.82 0.32
CA THR A 15 21.54 -10.89 1.79
C THR A 15 22.82 -11.23 2.55
N ARG A 16 23.86 -11.73 1.86
CA ARG A 16 25.10 -12.17 2.51
C ARG A 16 26.07 -11.00 2.70
N SER A 17 26.40 -10.69 3.96
CA SER A 17 27.28 -9.55 4.31
C SER A 17 28.73 -9.71 3.83
N GLN A 18 29.22 -10.94 3.70
CA GLN A 18 30.56 -11.23 3.16
C GLN A 18 30.45 -12.20 1.98
N PRO A 19 30.49 -11.69 0.74
CA PRO A 19 30.42 -12.52 -0.45
C PRO A 19 31.78 -13.21 -0.70
N PRO A 20 31.79 -14.53 -0.97
CA PRO A 20 33.01 -15.26 -1.29
C PRO A 20 33.59 -14.90 -2.68
N ASN A 21 34.88 -15.23 -2.89
CA ASN A 21 35.62 -15.30 -4.17
C ASN A 21 34.76 -15.41 -5.45
N TRP A 22 34.02 -16.50 -5.50
CA TRP A 22 33.24 -16.96 -6.64
C TRP A 22 31.93 -16.17 -6.84
N ALA A 23 31.47 -15.40 -5.85
CA ALA A 23 30.26 -14.61 -5.97
C ALA A 23 30.38 -13.54 -7.08
N LYS A 24 31.58 -13.03 -7.34
CA LYS A 24 31.84 -12.12 -8.48
C LYS A 24 31.52 -12.78 -9.82
N ASN A 25 31.91 -14.04 -9.99
CA ASN A 25 31.62 -14.80 -11.21
C ASN A 25 30.10 -15.01 -11.38
N VAL A 26 29.39 -15.22 -10.27
CA VAL A 26 27.93 -15.29 -10.25
C VAL A 26 27.32 -13.93 -10.64
N GLU A 27 27.80 -12.81 -10.09
CA GLU A 27 27.34 -11.47 -10.46
C GLU A 27 27.52 -11.16 -11.96
N TYR A 28 28.64 -11.57 -12.56
CA TYR A 28 28.88 -11.45 -14.00
C TYR A 28 27.92 -12.32 -14.80
N THR A 29 27.74 -13.57 -14.39
CA THR A 29 26.78 -14.50 -15.01
C THR A 29 25.36 -13.93 -14.98
N LEU A 30 24.93 -13.40 -13.84
CA LEU A 30 23.62 -12.76 -13.69
C LEU A 30 23.47 -11.53 -14.59
N THR A 31 24.52 -10.71 -14.71
CA THR A 31 24.53 -9.53 -15.59
C THR A 31 24.44 -9.93 -17.06
N ALA A 32 25.15 -10.99 -17.47
CA ALA A 32 25.09 -11.54 -18.81
C ALA A 32 23.69 -12.05 -19.15
N ILE A 33 23.03 -12.77 -18.24
CA ILE A 33 21.65 -13.25 -18.41
C ILE A 33 20.69 -12.06 -18.63
N TYR A 34 20.79 -10.99 -17.83
CA TYR A 34 19.93 -9.82 -18.01
C TYR A 34 20.22 -9.06 -19.31
N THR A 35 21.49 -8.97 -19.71
CA THR A 35 21.88 -8.36 -20.98
C THR A 35 21.28 -9.14 -22.14
N PHE A 36 21.39 -10.48 -22.11
CA PHE A 36 20.84 -11.34 -23.13
C PHE A 36 19.32 -11.23 -23.22
N GLU A 37 18.62 -11.20 -22.09
CA GLU A 37 17.17 -11.00 -22.06
C GLU A 37 16.77 -9.67 -22.73
N SER A 38 17.41 -8.57 -22.37
CA SER A 38 17.09 -7.27 -22.97
C SER A 38 17.50 -7.19 -24.43
N LEU A 39 18.60 -7.81 -24.83
CA LEU A 39 19.02 -7.90 -26.23
C LEU A 39 17.97 -8.65 -27.07
N VAL A 40 17.47 -9.79 -26.59
CA VAL A 40 16.39 -10.54 -27.26
C VAL A 40 15.12 -9.68 -27.37
N LYS A 41 14.75 -8.94 -26.31
CA LYS A 41 13.59 -8.02 -26.35
C LYS A 41 13.79 -6.88 -27.35
N ILE A 42 15.00 -6.31 -27.41
CA ILE A 42 15.36 -5.23 -28.35
C ILE A 42 15.31 -5.72 -29.80
N LEU A 43 15.89 -6.89 -30.08
CA LEU A 43 15.90 -7.47 -31.43
C LEU A 43 14.50 -7.87 -31.91
N ALA A 44 13.64 -8.35 -31.01
CA ALA A 44 12.28 -8.75 -31.35
C ALA A 44 11.33 -7.56 -31.62
N ARG A 45 11.58 -6.39 -31.00
CA ARG A 45 10.67 -5.23 -31.01
C ARG A 45 11.20 -4.00 -31.76
N GLY A 46 12.51 -3.96 -32.05
CA GLY A 46 13.19 -2.78 -32.57
C GLY A 46 13.65 -1.83 -31.47
N PHE A 47 14.79 -1.15 -31.70
CA PHE A 47 15.46 -0.34 -30.68
C PHE A 47 14.82 1.03 -30.46
N CYS A 48 14.58 1.81 -31.52
CA CYS A 48 14.09 3.21 -31.43
C CYS A 48 13.16 3.68 -32.57
N ILE A 49 13.10 2.98 -33.71
CA ILE A 49 12.38 3.46 -34.91
C ILE A 49 11.36 2.39 -35.31
N GLY A 50 10.10 2.61 -34.91
CA GLY A 50 8.95 1.75 -35.19
C GLY A 50 7.83 1.87 -34.14
N GLU A 51 6.58 1.57 -34.51
CA GLU A 51 5.41 1.72 -33.62
C GLU A 51 5.47 0.80 -32.37
N PHE A 52 6.22 -0.30 -32.43
CA PHE A 52 6.39 -1.30 -31.36
C PHE A 52 7.75 -1.24 -30.65
N THR A 53 8.30 -0.03 -30.47
CA THR A 53 9.65 0.19 -29.91
C THR A 53 9.82 -0.27 -28.45
N PHE A 54 10.96 -0.92 -28.12
CA PHE A 54 11.31 -1.43 -26.79
C PHE A 54 11.19 -0.39 -25.66
N LEU A 55 11.55 0.88 -25.93
CA LEU A 55 11.52 1.99 -24.97
C LEU A 55 10.14 2.63 -24.76
N ARG A 56 9.05 2.14 -25.36
CA ARG A 56 7.72 2.71 -25.10
C ARG A 56 7.11 2.20 -23.79
N ASP A 57 7.48 1.00 -23.36
CA ASP A 57 7.02 0.43 -22.09
C ASP A 57 7.84 0.98 -20.91
N PRO A 58 7.21 1.61 -19.90
CA PRO A 58 7.91 2.11 -18.70
C PRO A 58 8.67 1.02 -17.94
N TRP A 59 8.21 -0.22 -18.02
CA TRP A 59 8.85 -1.37 -17.37
C TRP A 59 10.15 -1.80 -18.07
N ASN A 60 10.27 -1.56 -19.38
CA ASN A 60 11.49 -1.83 -20.12
C ASN A 60 12.56 -0.76 -19.85
N TRP A 61 12.17 0.46 -19.43
CA TRP A 61 13.12 1.47 -18.93
C TRP A 61 13.81 1.01 -17.64
N LEU A 62 13.07 0.35 -16.75
CA LEU A 62 13.64 -0.25 -15.55
C LEU A 62 14.66 -1.32 -15.95
N ASP A 63 14.30 -2.24 -16.84
CA ASP A 63 15.21 -3.29 -17.33
C ASP A 63 16.48 -2.71 -17.98
N PHE A 64 16.34 -1.63 -18.77
CA PHE A 64 17.47 -0.95 -19.41
C PHE A 64 18.37 -0.20 -18.42
N SER A 65 17.78 0.49 -17.43
CA SER A 65 18.53 1.20 -16.39
C SER A 65 19.38 0.25 -15.54
N VAL A 66 18.84 -0.93 -15.19
CA VAL A 66 19.54 -1.95 -14.42
C VAL A 66 20.78 -2.47 -15.15
N ILE A 67 20.68 -2.67 -16.47
CA ILE A 67 21.79 -3.14 -17.30
C ILE A 67 22.82 -2.03 -17.49
N THR A 68 22.37 -0.82 -17.81
CA THR A 68 23.26 0.33 -17.99
C THR A 68 24.09 0.58 -16.73
N MET A 69 23.45 0.61 -15.55
CA MET A 69 24.16 0.79 -14.28
C MET A 69 25.10 -0.38 -13.95
N ALA A 70 24.77 -1.61 -14.36
CA ALA A 70 25.66 -2.76 -14.21
C ALA A 70 26.94 -2.62 -15.05
N TYR A 71 26.82 -2.23 -16.32
CA TYR A 71 27.98 -1.99 -17.18
C TYR A 71 28.79 -0.78 -16.72
N VAL A 72 28.14 0.31 -16.28
CA VAL A 72 28.85 1.45 -15.69
C VAL A 72 29.66 0.99 -14.47
N SER A 73 29.11 0.13 -13.61
CA SER A 73 29.86 -0.42 -12.47
C SER A 73 30.98 -1.40 -12.85
N PHE A 74 30.97 -1.92 -14.08
CA PHE A 74 32.02 -2.79 -14.61
C PHE A 74 33.20 -1.97 -15.17
N PHE A 75 32.91 -0.84 -15.82
CA PHE A 75 33.94 0.03 -16.38
C PHE A 75 34.47 1.07 -15.39
N ALA A 76 33.68 1.46 -14.39
CA ALA A 76 34.07 2.42 -13.36
C ALA A 76 34.76 1.71 -12.18
N ASP A 77 36.00 1.26 -12.37
CA ASP A 77 36.87 0.75 -11.29
C ASP A 77 37.44 1.85 -10.37
N THR A 78 37.04 3.12 -10.59
CA THR A 78 37.47 4.25 -9.76
C THR A 78 36.80 4.25 -8.38
N SER A 79 37.63 4.35 -7.34
CA SER A 79 37.25 4.37 -5.91
C SER A 79 36.18 5.40 -5.50
N TYR A 80 35.87 6.38 -6.35
CA TYR A 80 34.85 7.41 -6.11
C TYR A 80 33.40 6.87 -6.10
N PHE A 81 33.17 5.68 -6.65
CA PHE A 81 31.82 5.16 -6.90
C PHE A 81 31.42 3.98 -6.02
N SER A 82 31.84 3.96 -4.74
CA SER A 82 31.41 2.91 -3.80
C SER A 82 29.87 2.81 -3.70
N ALA A 83 29.16 3.92 -3.88
CA ALA A 83 27.69 3.98 -3.95
C ALA A 83 27.08 3.28 -5.19
N LEU A 84 27.85 3.02 -6.27
CA LEU A 84 27.34 2.25 -7.41
C LEU A 84 27.06 0.79 -7.04
N ARG A 85 27.66 0.28 -5.95
CA ARG A 85 27.37 -1.05 -5.42
C ARG A 85 25.95 -1.16 -4.88
N THR A 86 25.39 -0.09 -4.31
CA THR A 86 23.99 -0.05 -3.84
C THR A 86 22.99 -0.15 -4.99
N PHE A 87 23.32 0.31 -6.20
CA PHE A 87 22.43 0.18 -7.36
C PHE A 87 22.25 -1.27 -7.83
N ARG A 88 23.08 -2.21 -7.39
CA ARG A 88 22.87 -3.65 -7.63
C ARG A 88 21.54 -4.14 -7.03
N VAL A 89 21.03 -3.47 -5.99
CA VAL A 89 19.72 -3.75 -5.39
C VAL A 89 18.57 -3.48 -6.37
N LEU A 90 18.74 -2.57 -7.34
CA LEU A 90 17.72 -2.29 -8.36
C LEU A 90 17.39 -3.52 -9.22
N ARG A 91 18.30 -4.50 -9.33
CA ARG A 91 18.02 -5.79 -9.99
C ARG A 91 16.88 -6.55 -9.33
N ALA A 92 16.66 -6.37 -8.03
CA ALA A 92 15.52 -6.96 -7.32
C ALA A 92 14.19 -6.34 -7.78
N LEU A 93 14.16 -5.08 -8.19
CA LEU A 93 12.97 -4.42 -8.74
C LEU A 93 12.55 -5.01 -10.09
N LYS A 94 13.43 -5.74 -10.78
CA LYS A 94 13.08 -6.50 -11.99
C LYS A 94 12.00 -7.56 -11.74
N THR A 95 11.80 -7.99 -10.49
CA THR A 95 10.64 -8.82 -10.13
C THR A 95 9.31 -8.17 -10.55
N ILE A 96 9.22 -6.84 -10.46
CA ILE A 96 8.05 -6.06 -10.88
C ILE A 96 7.83 -6.15 -12.40
N SER A 97 8.90 -6.11 -13.20
CA SER A 97 8.77 -6.20 -14.68
C SER A 97 8.46 -7.63 -15.15
N VAL A 98 8.82 -8.65 -14.38
CA VAL A 98 8.63 -10.08 -14.70
C VAL A 98 7.26 -10.61 -14.27
N ILE A 99 6.73 -10.20 -13.11
CA ILE A 99 5.46 -10.68 -12.59
C ILE A 99 4.33 -9.73 -13.01
N PRO A 100 3.40 -10.14 -13.91
CA PRO A 100 2.37 -9.23 -14.42
C PRO A 100 1.43 -8.70 -13.32
N GLY A 101 1.11 -9.52 -12.32
CA GLY A 101 0.29 -9.07 -11.17
C GLY A 101 0.95 -7.95 -10.36
N LEU A 102 2.28 -7.93 -10.27
CA LEU A 102 3.02 -6.90 -9.52
C LEU A 102 3.02 -5.55 -10.27
N LYS A 103 2.97 -5.56 -11.61
CA LYS A 103 2.77 -4.34 -12.42
C LYS A 103 1.45 -3.67 -12.11
N THR A 104 0.38 -4.46 -11.99
CA THR A 104 -0.95 -3.95 -11.64
C THR A 104 -0.95 -3.34 -10.25
N ILE A 105 -0.33 -4.01 -9.26
CA ILE A 105 -0.25 -3.50 -7.88
C ILE A 105 0.52 -2.19 -7.82
N VAL A 106 1.72 -2.11 -8.42
CA VAL A 106 2.54 -0.90 -8.41
C VAL A 106 1.85 0.24 -9.18
N GLY A 107 1.19 -0.08 -10.30
CA GLY A 107 0.37 0.88 -11.04
C GLY A 107 -0.76 1.46 -10.19
N ALA A 108 -1.50 0.60 -9.48
CA ALA A 108 -2.55 1.02 -8.56
C ALA A 108 -2.00 1.90 -7.42
N LEU A 109 -0.88 1.51 -6.79
CA LEU A 109 -0.23 2.31 -5.75
C LEU A 109 0.18 3.70 -6.25
N LEU A 110 0.79 3.79 -7.43
CA LEU A 110 1.19 5.07 -8.03
C LEU A 110 -0.03 5.93 -8.38
N GLN A 111 -1.12 5.31 -8.83
CA GLN A 111 -2.38 6.00 -9.08
C GLN A 111 -2.98 6.55 -7.77
N SER A 112 -2.93 5.78 -6.67
CA SER A 112 -3.39 6.25 -5.35
C SER A 112 -2.60 7.48 -4.87
N VAL A 113 -1.28 7.53 -5.10
CA VAL A 113 -0.46 8.71 -4.73
C VAL A 113 -0.90 9.97 -5.46
N LYS A 114 -1.24 9.87 -6.76
CA LYS A 114 -1.73 11.03 -7.52
C LYS A 114 -3.02 11.60 -6.95
N LYS A 115 -3.94 10.73 -6.53
CA LYS A 115 -5.20 11.16 -5.92
C LYS A 115 -5.01 11.85 -4.57
N LEU A 116 -3.91 11.55 -3.86
CA LEU A 116 -3.54 12.18 -2.59
C LEU A 116 -2.73 13.48 -2.75
N SER A 117 -2.37 13.88 -3.97
CA SER A 117 -1.44 14.99 -4.19
C SER A 117 -1.96 16.32 -3.62
N ASP A 118 -3.25 16.62 -3.77
CA ASP A 118 -3.87 17.84 -3.24
C ASP A 118 -3.77 17.91 -1.70
N VAL A 119 -4.04 16.79 -1.04
CA VAL A 119 -3.86 16.63 0.41
C VAL A 119 -2.38 16.78 0.75
N MET A 120 -1.46 16.14 0.03
CA MET A 120 -0.02 16.30 0.31
C MET A 120 0.45 17.76 0.23
N ILE A 121 0.00 18.52 -0.77
CA ILE A 121 0.32 19.94 -0.92
C ILE A 121 -0.20 20.76 0.27
N LEU A 122 -1.46 20.56 0.67
CA LEU A 122 -2.04 21.21 1.83
C LEU A 122 -1.25 20.88 3.12
N THR A 123 -0.84 19.62 3.28
CA THR A 123 -0.01 19.17 4.42
C THR A 123 1.28 19.98 4.51
N VAL A 124 2.01 20.05 3.41
CA VAL A 124 3.33 20.70 3.35
C VAL A 124 3.17 22.20 3.59
N PHE A 125 2.12 22.81 3.05
CA PHE A 125 1.80 24.22 3.29
C PHE A 125 1.54 24.49 4.78
N CYS A 126 0.63 23.73 5.41
CA CYS A 126 0.30 23.88 6.83
C CYS A 126 1.53 23.65 7.73
N LEU A 127 2.32 22.61 7.47
CA LEU A 127 3.56 22.34 8.19
C LEU A 127 4.57 23.48 8.04
N SER A 128 4.65 24.09 6.86
CA SER A 128 5.54 25.23 6.61
C SER A 128 5.15 26.45 7.43
N VAL A 129 3.85 26.74 7.56
CA VAL A 129 3.34 27.83 8.40
C VAL A 129 3.69 27.60 9.87
N PHE A 130 3.42 26.40 10.40
CA PHE A 130 3.80 26.06 11.78
C PHE A 130 5.32 26.02 12.01
N ALA A 131 6.10 25.63 10.99
CA ALA A 131 7.55 25.67 11.06
C ALA A 131 8.09 27.09 11.16
N LEU A 132 7.51 28.06 10.44
CA LEU A 132 7.87 29.46 10.57
C LEU A 132 7.51 30.02 11.96
N ILE A 133 6.32 29.69 12.47
CA ILE A 133 5.91 30.09 13.83
C ILE A 133 6.85 29.47 14.87
N GLY A 134 7.10 28.15 14.79
CA GLY A 134 7.99 27.44 15.71
C GLY A 134 9.43 27.94 15.64
N LEU A 135 9.93 28.27 14.45
CA LEU A 135 11.23 28.90 14.27
C LEU A 135 11.29 30.24 15.01
N GLN A 136 10.31 31.13 14.81
CA GLN A 136 10.35 32.44 15.47
C GLN A 136 10.16 32.36 16.99
N LEU A 137 9.40 31.39 17.48
CA LEU A 137 9.19 31.20 18.93
C LEU A 137 10.38 30.53 19.63
N PHE A 138 11.06 29.58 18.97
CA PHE A 138 12.01 28.68 19.63
C PHE A 138 13.42 28.72 19.04
N LYS A 139 13.74 29.73 18.20
CA LYS A 139 15.09 29.90 17.64
C LYS A 139 16.12 29.93 18.76
N GLY A 140 17.03 28.96 18.78
CA GLY A 140 18.13 28.93 19.72
C GLY A 140 17.83 28.48 21.14
N THR A 141 16.57 28.23 21.51
CA THR A 141 16.21 27.86 22.88
C THR A 141 16.79 26.48 23.24
N LEU A 142 16.82 25.56 22.28
CA LEU A 142 17.37 24.20 22.48
C LEU A 142 18.90 24.16 22.63
N LYS A 143 19.62 25.28 22.40
CA LYS A 143 21.05 25.42 22.74
C LYS A 143 21.29 25.79 24.20
N GLN A 144 20.25 26.18 24.94
CA GLN A 144 20.40 26.65 26.32
C GLN A 144 20.73 25.48 27.25
N LYS A 145 21.91 25.54 27.88
CA LYS A 145 22.44 24.54 28.83
C LYS A 145 22.87 25.21 30.12
N CYS A 146 22.87 24.44 31.20
CA CYS A 146 23.44 24.86 32.47
C CYS A 146 24.97 24.74 32.42
N LEU A 147 25.69 25.86 32.42
CA LEU A 147 27.15 25.93 32.45
C LEU A 147 27.62 26.40 33.83
N LEU A 148 28.69 25.81 34.34
CA LEU A 148 29.35 26.26 35.57
C LEU A 148 29.97 27.65 35.36
N TRP A 149 29.66 28.61 36.25
CA TRP A 149 30.29 29.93 36.18
C TRP A 149 31.74 29.86 36.70
N PRO A 150 32.74 30.32 35.93
CA PRO A 150 34.13 30.28 36.37
C PRO A 150 34.36 31.27 37.52
N LYS A 151 34.95 30.80 38.62
CA LYS A 151 35.25 31.64 39.80
C LYS A 151 36.45 32.59 39.59
N ASN A 152 37.37 32.25 38.69
CA ASN A 152 38.62 32.98 38.44
C ASN A 152 38.58 33.71 37.09
N PHE A 153 37.68 34.68 36.96
CA PHE A 153 37.54 35.49 35.75
C PHE A 153 38.55 36.66 35.73
N THR A 154 39.80 36.39 36.12
CA THR A 154 40.79 37.46 36.36
C THR A 154 42.00 37.37 35.44
N ASN A 155 42.08 36.39 34.54
CA ASN A 155 43.24 36.24 33.67
C ASN A 155 42.81 36.38 32.20
N GLU A 156 43.46 37.30 31.50
CA GLU A 156 43.33 37.60 30.06
C GLU A 156 43.64 36.39 29.13
N THR A 157 43.76 35.17 29.69
CA THR A 157 44.16 33.94 28.99
C THR A 157 43.02 32.92 28.85
N MET A 158 41.82 33.20 29.35
CA MET A 158 40.72 32.24 29.28
C MET A 158 39.91 32.44 27.99
N ASP A 159 40.15 31.57 27.00
CA ASP A 159 39.35 31.52 25.79
C ASP A 159 37.96 30.95 26.09
N TRP A 160 36.99 31.85 26.04
CA TRP A 160 35.58 31.56 26.29
C TRP A 160 35.00 30.50 25.37
N THR A 161 35.45 30.45 24.11
CA THR A 161 34.92 29.50 23.13
C THR A 161 35.27 28.08 23.57
N THR A 162 36.55 27.84 23.85
CA THR A 162 37.07 26.59 24.37
C THR A 162 36.41 26.18 25.70
N TYR A 163 36.21 27.11 26.64
CA TYR A 163 35.55 26.79 27.92
C TYR A 163 34.07 26.42 27.74
N SER A 164 33.35 27.12 26.86
CA SER A 164 31.92 26.92 26.65
C SER A 164 31.59 25.61 25.91
N ASP A 165 32.55 25.05 25.19
CA ASP A 165 32.41 23.80 24.44
C ASP A 165 32.93 22.57 25.22
N GLU A 166 33.65 22.77 26.33
CA GLU A 166 34.16 21.69 27.17
C GLU A 166 33.01 20.95 27.88
N PRO A 167 32.81 19.63 27.64
CA PRO A 167 31.68 18.89 28.19
C PRO A 167 31.63 18.86 29.72
N LYS A 168 32.79 18.93 30.38
CA LYS A 168 32.93 18.89 31.84
C LYS A 168 32.26 20.07 32.54
N ASN A 169 32.08 21.19 31.83
CA ASN A 169 31.49 22.40 32.40
C ASN A 169 29.96 22.39 32.37
N TYR A 170 29.36 21.43 31.67
CA TYR A 170 27.91 21.26 31.65
C TYR A 170 27.40 20.47 32.85
N TYR A 171 26.19 20.79 33.29
CA TYR A 171 25.49 19.99 34.29
C TYR A 171 24.81 18.77 33.66
N TYR A 172 25.02 17.59 34.25
CA TYR A 172 24.37 16.34 33.86
C TYR A 172 23.49 15.80 35.00
N LEU A 173 22.30 15.33 34.64
CA LEU A 173 21.44 14.60 35.58
C LEU A 173 22.04 13.21 35.87
N PRO A 174 21.85 12.67 37.10
CA PRO A 174 22.32 11.33 37.44
C PRO A 174 21.74 10.29 36.47
N GLY A 175 22.62 9.48 35.87
CA GLY A 175 22.24 8.46 34.88
C GLY A 175 21.89 8.99 33.47
N LYS A 176 22.15 10.27 33.17
CA LYS A 176 21.97 10.85 31.83
C LYS A 176 23.30 11.32 31.26
N THR A 177 23.54 10.99 29.99
CA THR A 177 24.74 11.39 29.23
C THR A 177 24.56 12.67 28.44
N VAL A 178 23.36 13.26 28.47
CA VAL A 178 23.03 14.52 27.79
C VAL A 178 22.97 15.66 28.80
N PRO A 179 23.52 16.84 28.47
CA PRO A 179 23.53 17.97 29.36
C PRO A 179 22.12 18.49 29.61
N LEU A 180 21.88 19.03 30.80
CA LEU A 180 20.58 19.55 31.20
C LEU A 180 20.27 20.85 30.45
N LEU A 181 19.12 20.84 29.76
CA LEU A 181 18.57 22.03 29.14
C LEU A 181 17.97 22.98 30.19
N CYS A 182 18.03 24.28 29.92
CA CYS A 182 17.51 25.32 30.81
C CYS A 182 16.85 26.44 30.02
N GLY A 183 16.15 27.34 30.73
CA GLY A 183 15.65 28.58 30.16
C GLY A 183 15.78 29.75 31.13
N ASN A 184 15.82 30.97 30.60
CA ASN A 184 15.97 32.18 31.41
C ASN A 184 14.63 32.69 31.99
N SER A 185 13.52 32.25 31.42
CA SER A 185 12.18 32.62 31.87
C SER A 185 11.83 31.95 33.20
N SER A 186 11.08 32.64 34.07
CA SER A 186 10.57 32.07 35.33
C SER A 186 9.72 30.82 35.14
N ALA A 187 9.06 30.69 33.98
CA ALA A 187 8.25 29.53 33.61
C ALA A 187 9.06 28.37 32.98
N ALA A 188 10.37 28.54 32.79
CA ALA A 188 11.26 27.54 32.20
C ALA A 188 12.02 26.73 33.27
N GLY A 189 12.74 25.71 32.84
CA GLY A 189 13.56 24.87 33.72
C GLY A 189 14.80 25.64 34.19
N GLN A 190 14.92 25.82 35.50
CA GLN A 190 16.06 26.48 36.13
C GLN A 190 17.25 25.51 36.30
N CYS A 191 18.44 26.11 36.40
CA CYS A 191 19.68 25.42 36.72
C CYS A 191 19.87 25.30 38.24
N PRO A 192 20.61 24.29 38.72
CA PRO A 192 21.00 24.19 40.12
C PRO A 192 21.98 25.31 40.52
N GLU A 193 22.16 25.50 41.83
CA GLU A 193 23.05 26.53 42.38
C GLU A 193 24.48 26.41 41.83
N GLY A 194 25.09 27.55 41.47
CA GLY A 194 26.42 27.62 40.86
C GLY A 194 26.46 27.44 39.34
N PHE A 195 25.34 27.08 38.71
CA PHE A 195 25.23 26.98 37.25
C PHE A 195 24.36 28.11 36.68
N THR A 196 24.80 28.66 35.56
CA THR A 196 24.08 29.72 34.83
C THR A 196 23.56 29.16 33.51
N CYS A 197 22.34 29.56 33.14
CA CYS A 197 21.76 29.16 31.87
C CYS A 197 22.36 29.97 30.72
N MET A 198 23.09 29.31 29.82
CA MET A 198 23.74 29.96 28.67
C MET A 198 23.49 29.20 27.37
N ARG A 199 23.47 29.94 26.25
CA ARG A 199 23.26 29.38 24.92
C ARG A 199 24.60 28.93 24.33
N VAL A 200 24.98 27.69 24.59
CA VAL A 200 26.33 27.16 24.27
C VAL A 200 26.27 25.71 23.74
N GLY A 201 27.24 25.32 22.93
CA GLY A 201 27.38 23.98 22.38
C GLY A 201 26.29 23.55 21.36
N PRO A 202 26.26 22.26 20.98
CA PRO A 202 25.38 21.74 19.92
C PRO A 202 23.94 21.53 20.40
N ASN A 203 23.01 21.41 19.44
CA ASN A 203 21.62 21.08 19.73
C ASN A 203 21.49 19.62 20.23
N PRO A 204 20.41 19.26 20.95
CA PRO A 204 20.17 17.88 21.39
C PRO A 204 20.15 16.89 20.22
N ASP A 205 20.34 15.61 20.54
CA ASP A 205 20.28 14.50 19.58
C ASP A 205 21.24 14.68 18.40
N TYR A 206 22.53 14.87 18.68
CA TYR A 206 23.58 15.08 17.67
C TYR A 206 23.35 16.28 16.75
N GLY A 207 22.60 17.29 17.19
CA GLY A 207 22.32 18.48 16.41
C GLY A 207 21.01 18.43 15.62
N TYR A 208 20.35 17.26 15.53
CA TYR A 208 19.18 17.05 14.70
C TYR A 208 17.90 17.70 15.25
N THR A 209 17.80 17.84 16.57
CA THR A 209 16.60 18.39 17.22
C THR A 209 16.76 19.91 17.42
N SER A 210 16.22 20.73 16.51
CA SER A 210 16.34 22.20 16.61
C SER A 210 15.29 23.01 15.86
N PHE A 211 15.13 24.28 16.26
CA PHE A 211 14.30 25.30 15.59
C PHE A 211 15.14 26.45 15.02
N ASP A 212 16.45 26.24 14.83
CA ASP A 212 17.38 27.30 14.43
C ASP A 212 17.25 27.70 12.94
N SER A 213 16.90 26.74 12.10
CA SER A 213 16.70 26.91 10.65
C SER A 213 15.36 26.32 10.22
N PHE A 214 14.86 26.78 9.08
CA PHE A 214 13.54 26.36 8.58
C PHE A 214 13.46 24.85 8.38
N SER A 215 14.48 24.21 7.80
CA SER A 215 14.48 22.76 7.54
C SER A 215 14.45 21.92 8.82
N TRP A 216 15.21 22.32 9.85
CA TRP A 216 15.20 21.61 11.13
C TRP A 216 13.90 21.84 11.91
N ALA A 217 13.35 23.06 11.84
CA ALA A 217 12.03 23.35 12.38
C ALA A 217 10.96 22.50 11.66
N PHE A 218 10.96 22.47 10.34
CA PHE A 218 10.04 21.66 9.53
C PHE A 218 10.13 20.18 9.88
N LEU A 219 11.33 19.61 10.01
CA LEU A 219 11.53 18.22 10.45
C LEU A 219 10.98 17.98 11.87
N SER A 220 11.22 18.94 12.78
CA SER A 220 10.72 18.87 14.16
C SER A 220 9.19 18.92 14.21
N LEU A 221 8.55 19.76 13.37
CA LEU A 221 7.09 19.84 13.23
C LEU A 221 6.52 18.59 12.55
N PHE A 222 7.18 18.07 11.52
CA PHE A 222 6.80 16.82 10.88
C PHE A 222 6.77 15.67 11.90
N ARG A 223 7.81 15.59 12.74
CA ARG A 223 7.88 14.64 13.86
C ARG A 223 6.74 14.80 14.87
N LEU A 224 6.29 16.04 15.15
CA LEU A 224 5.11 16.28 16.00
C LEU A 224 3.81 15.81 15.31
N MET A 225 3.66 16.07 14.02
CA MET A 225 2.50 15.66 13.23
C MET A 225 2.38 14.13 13.17
N THR A 226 3.48 13.41 12.94
CA THR A 226 3.50 11.94 12.92
C THR A 226 3.50 11.31 14.30
N GLN A 227 3.53 12.12 15.36
CA GLN A 227 3.61 11.68 16.75
C GLN A 227 4.79 10.73 17.02
N ASP A 228 5.94 10.94 16.35
CA ASP A 228 7.12 10.11 16.55
C ASP A 228 8.01 10.67 17.67
N CYS A 229 8.09 9.97 18.80
CA CYS A 229 8.88 10.38 19.96
C CYS A 229 8.65 11.87 20.35
N TRP A 230 7.46 12.40 20.08
CA TRP A 230 7.11 13.82 20.16
C TRP A 230 7.23 14.37 21.58
N GLU A 231 6.95 13.51 22.57
CA GLU A 231 7.01 13.85 23.99
C GLU A 231 8.39 14.32 24.44
N LYS A 232 9.48 13.78 23.86
CA LYS A 232 10.85 14.21 24.15
C LYS A 232 11.09 15.64 23.65
N LEU A 233 10.70 15.93 22.41
CA LEU A 233 10.79 17.26 21.83
C LEU A 233 9.93 18.27 22.62
N TYR A 234 8.70 17.90 22.94
CA TYR A 234 7.81 18.69 23.79
C TYR A 234 8.44 19.02 25.15
N ARG A 235 8.95 18.02 25.88
CA ARG A 235 9.60 18.22 27.19
C ARG A 235 10.83 19.11 27.08
N GLN A 236 11.64 18.95 26.04
CA GLN A 236 12.84 19.77 25.81
C GLN A 236 12.50 21.24 25.51
N THR A 237 11.54 21.48 24.61
CA THR A 237 11.13 22.85 24.25
C THR A 237 10.40 23.56 25.39
N VAL A 238 9.48 22.87 26.08
CA VAL A 238 8.79 23.45 27.25
C VAL A 238 9.76 23.73 28.40
N ARG A 239 10.79 22.88 28.59
CA ARG A 239 11.83 23.12 29.58
C ARG A 239 12.70 24.34 29.25
N THR A 240 12.96 24.63 27.98
CA THR A 240 13.83 25.75 27.57
C THR A 240 13.05 27.05 27.38
N ALA A 241 11.94 27.03 26.66
CA ALA A 241 11.13 28.22 26.39
C ALA A 241 10.19 28.57 27.55
N GLY A 242 9.62 27.56 28.22
CA GLY A 242 8.72 27.70 29.35
C GLY A 242 7.38 26.97 29.19
N LYS A 243 6.71 26.74 30.33
CA LYS A 243 5.38 26.12 30.44
C LYS A 243 4.26 26.76 29.60
N PRO A 244 4.14 28.09 29.40
CA PRO A 244 3.01 28.63 28.60
C PRO A 244 3.02 28.19 27.14
N TYR A 245 4.18 27.83 26.58
CA TYR A 245 4.31 27.36 25.20
C TYR A 245 3.73 25.96 24.97
N MET A 246 3.17 25.30 26.00
CA MET A 246 2.37 24.08 25.83
C MET A 246 1.23 24.26 24.82
N ILE A 247 0.65 25.46 24.74
CA ILE A 247 -0.46 25.74 23.80
C ILE A 247 -0.05 25.55 22.34
N PHE A 248 1.19 25.89 21.98
CA PHE A 248 1.71 25.67 20.63
C PHE A 248 1.69 24.18 20.27
N PHE A 249 2.16 23.32 21.19
CA PHE A 249 2.18 21.88 20.97
C PHE A 249 0.77 21.28 20.93
N ILE A 250 -0.14 21.74 21.78
CA ILE A 250 -1.54 21.28 21.76
C ILE A 250 -2.17 21.61 20.40
N LEU A 251 -2.00 22.85 19.91
CA LEU A 251 -2.54 23.26 18.61
C LEU A 251 -1.95 22.46 17.45
N VAL A 252 -0.62 22.28 17.42
CA VAL A 252 0.07 21.51 16.37
C VAL A 252 -0.32 20.04 16.40
N ILE A 253 -0.40 19.42 17.58
CA ILE A 253 -0.78 18.01 17.72
C ILE A 253 -2.25 17.82 17.35
N PHE A 254 -3.14 18.69 17.81
CA PHE A 254 -4.56 18.60 17.49
C PHE A 254 -4.80 18.76 15.99
N LEU A 255 -4.26 19.82 15.39
CA LEU A 255 -4.41 20.05 13.95
C LEU A 255 -3.68 18.98 13.14
N GLY A 256 -2.49 18.56 13.55
CA GLY A 256 -1.71 17.51 12.87
C GLY A 256 -2.38 16.12 12.93
N SER A 257 -2.95 15.74 14.08
CA SER A 257 -3.64 14.45 14.23
C SER A 257 -4.99 14.44 13.50
N PHE A 258 -5.78 15.52 13.61
CA PHE A 258 -6.99 15.70 12.81
C PHE A 258 -6.68 15.61 11.32
N TYR A 259 -5.57 16.20 10.91
CA TYR A 259 -5.10 16.13 9.54
C TYR A 259 -4.75 14.71 9.08
N LEU A 260 -4.00 13.94 9.88
CA LEU A 260 -3.69 12.54 9.56
C LEU A 260 -4.95 11.68 9.43
N ILE A 261 -5.95 11.90 10.28
CA ILE A 261 -7.23 11.20 10.19
C ILE A 261 -7.94 11.56 8.89
N ASN A 262 -8.01 12.84 8.53
CA ASN A 262 -8.63 13.27 7.28
C ASN A 262 -7.90 12.74 6.04
N LEU A 263 -6.57 12.61 6.11
CA LEU A 263 -5.78 11.96 5.07
C LEU A 263 -6.19 10.49 4.93
N ILE A 264 -6.28 9.73 6.03
CA ILE A 264 -6.74 8.34 6.00
C ILE A 264 -8.15 8.23 5.43
N LEU A 265 -9.08 9.09 5.87
CA LEU A 265 -10.45 9.12 5.36
C LEU A 265 -10.49 9.41 3.86
N ALA A 266 -9.69 10.36 3.37
CA ALA A 266 -9.57 10.64 1.94
C ALA A 266 -9.03 9.43 1.17
N VAL A 267 -7.98 8.76 1.66
CA VAL A 267 -7.45 7.52 1.05
C VAL A 267 -8.53 6.45 0.97
N VAL A 268 -9.24 6.21 2.07
CA VAL A 268 -10.28 5.18 2.16
C VAL A 268 -11.44 5.51 1.24
N ALA A 269 -11.91 6.76 1.21
CA ALA A 269 -12.96 7.21 0.30
C ALA A 269 -12.54 7.03 -1.17
N MET A 270 -11.32 7.44 -1.54
CA MET A 270 -10.83 7.28 -2.91
C MET A 270 -10.64 5.82 -3.33
N ALA A 271 -10.23 4.95 -2.39
CA ALA A 271 -10.13 3.51 -2.63
C ALA A 271 -11.52 2.87 -2.75
N TYR A 272 -12.47 3.31 -1.93
CA TYR A 272 -13.86 2.88 -2.00
C TYR A 272 -14.51 3.28 -3.32
N ASP A 273 -14.33 4.54 -3.76
CA ASP A 273 -14.84 5.04 -5.03
C ASP A 273 -14.27 4.26 -6.22
N GLU A 274 -12.97 3.93 -6.19
CA GLU A 274 -12.33 3.14 -7.24
C GLU A 274 -12.85 1.69 -7.27
N GLN A 275 -13.05 1.05 -6.11
CA GLN A 275 -13.67 -0.26 -6.03
C GLN A 275 -15.13 -0.25 -6.49
N ASN A 276 -15.87 0.80 -6.11
CA ASN A 276 -17.27 0.97 -6.49
C ASN A 276 -17.41 1.17 -8.01
N GLN A 277 -16.59 2.04 -8.60
CA GLN A 277 -16.54 2.24 -10.06
C GLN A 277 -16.20 0.96 -10.81
N ALA A 278 -15.21 0.19 -10.34
CA ALA A 278 -14.85 -1.09 -10.95
C ALA A 278 -16.02 -2.11 -10.89
N THR A 279 -16.74 -2.16 -9.76
CA THR A 279 -17.90 -3.05 -9.58
C THR A 279 -19.06 -2.66 -10.50
N ILE A 280 -19.33 -1.36 -10.64
CA ILE A 280 -20.35 -0.83 -11.55
C ILE A 280 -20.00 -1.19 -13.00
N GLN A 281 -18.77 -0.93 -13.44
CA GLN A 281 -18.31 -1.27 -14.80
C GLN A 281 -18.41 -2.77 -15.09
N GLU A 282 -18.05 -3.63 -14.14
CA GLU A 282 -18.17 -5.09 -14.30
C GLU A 282 -19.65 -5.51 -14.45
N SER A 283 -20.56 -4.87 -13.73
CA SER A 283 -21.99 -5.13 -13.84
C SER A 283 -22.57 -4.71 -15.20
N GLU A 284 -22.17 -3.54 -15.70
CA GLU A 284 -22.59 -3.04 -17.02
C GLU A 284 -22.04 -3.91 -18.16
N GLU A 285 -20.80 -4.39 -18.06
CA GLU A 285 -20.23 -5.33 -19.03
C GLU A 285 -20.97 -6.66 -19.05
N LYS A 286 -21.33 -7.19 -17.86
CA LYS A 286 -22.12 -8.41 -17.75
C LYS A 286 -23.52 -8.22 -18.34
N GLU A 287 -24.13 -7.06 -18.14
CA GLU A 287 -25.44 -6.74 -18.72
C GLU A 287 -25.37 -6.64 -20.26
N LYS A 288 -24.33 -6.00 -20.82
CA LYS A 288 -24.09 -5.93 -22.27
C LYS A 288 -23.93 -7.32 -22.87
N LYS A 289 -23.07 -8.16 -22.28
CA LYS A 289 -22.87 -9.55 -22.71
C LYS A 289 -24.14 -10.39 -22.61
N PHE A 290 -24.94 -10.16 -21.57
CA PHE A 290 -26.22 -10.85 -21.39
C PHE A 290 -27.25 -10.44 -22.45
N LYS A 291 -27.36 -9.14 -22.78
CA LYS A 291 -28.23 -8.64 -23.86
C LYS A 291 -27.83 -9.20 -25.23
N GLU A 292 -26.54 -9.19 -25.55
CA GLU A 292 -26.03 -9.76 -26.81
C GLU A 292 -26.34 -11.27 -26.93
N MET A 293 -26.17 -12.03 -25.86
CA MET A 293 -26.51 -13.46 -25.82
C MET A 293 -28.03 -13.71 -25.97
N LEU A 294 -28.86 -12.89 -25.35
CA LEU A 294 -30.32 -12.98 -25.47
C LEU A 294 -30.77 -12.71 -26.91
N GLU A 295 -30.13 -11.74 -27.58
CA GLU A 295 -30.44 -11.40 -28.96
C GLU A 295 -29.98 -12.49 -29.95
N GLN A 296 -28.85 -13.15 -29.69
CA GLN A 296 -28.43 -14.34 -30.44
C GLN A 296 -29.42 -15.50 -30.27
N LEU A 297 -29.90 -15.75 -29.06
CA LEU A 297 -30.92 -16.77 -28.81
C LEU A 297 -32.24 -16.46 -29.51
N ARG A 298 -32.64 -15.19 -29.53
CA ARG A 298 -33.84 -14.75 -30.25
C ARG A 298 -33.73 -15.02 -31.75
N LYS A 299 -32.60 -14.68 -32.37
CA LYS A 299 -32.33 -14.98 -33.79
C LYS A 299 -32.36 -16.48 -34.08
N LEU A 300 -31.73 -17.29 -33.24
CA LEU A 300 -31.80 -18.76 -33.35
C LEU A 300 -33.24 -19.29 -33.28
N GLN A 301 -34.07 -18.72 -32.41
CA GLN A 301 -35.47 -19.11 -32.29
C GLN A 301 -36.29 -18.67 -33.52
N GLU A 302 -36.05 -17.47 -34.04
CA GLU A 302 -36.67 -16.97 -35.28
C GLU A 302 -36.26 -17.84 -36.49
N ASP A 303 -34.98 -18.19 -36.64
CA ASP A 303 -34.48 -19.09 -37.69
C ASP A 303 -35.09 -20.51 -37.57
N ALA A 304 -35.21 -21.05 -36.36
CA ALA A 304 -35.85 -22.34 -36.12
C ALA A 304 -37.36 -22.33 -36.43
N GLN A 305 -38.03 -21.20 -36.18
CA GLN A 305 -39.44 -21.02 -36.55
C GLN A 305 -39.61 -20.89 -38.07
N ILE A 306 -38.75 -20.14 -38.76
CA ILE A 306 -38.79 -20.02 -40.23
C ILE A 306 -38.51 -21.37 -40.90
N ALA A 307 -37.53 -22.14 -40.40
CA ALA A 307 -37.23 -23.49 -40.89
C ALA A 307 -38.41 -24.48 -40.66
N ALA A 308 -39.18 -24.30 -39.59
CA ALA A 308 -40.38 -25.11 -39.33
C ALA A 308 -41.56 -24.73 -40.24
N VAL A 309 -41.67 -23.48 -40.66
CA VAL A 309 -42.76 -23.00 -41.55
C VAL A 309 -42.43 -23.21 -43.04
N GLY A 310 -41.15 -23.22 -43.42
CA GLY A 310 -40.71 -23.49 -44.81
C GLY A 310 -40.72 -24.96 -45.24
N GLY A 311 -41.20 -25.87 -44.39
CA GLY A 311 -41.32 -27.30 -44.68
C GLY A 311 -42.66 -27.75 -45.28
N ASP A 312 -43.59 -26.83 -45.54
CA ASP A 312 -44.92 -27.17 -46.07
C ASP A 312 -45.18 -26.42 -47.39
N GLY A 313 -44.85 -27.05 -48.52
CA GLY A 313 -45.12 -26.48 -49.84
C GLY A 313 -44.60 -27.28 -51.05
N GLY A 314 -45.40 -28.23 -51.56
CA GLY A 314 -45.36 -28.78 -52.94
C GLY A 314 -45.30 -30.33 -53.01
N ASP A 315 -46.42 -31.06 -53.19
CA ASP A 315 -47.06 -31.52 -54.46
C ASP A 315 -46.53 -32.91 -54.91
N ALA A 316 -47.23 -33.92 -55.43
CA ALA A 316 -48.59 -34.48 -55.38
C ALA A 316 -48.49 -35.93 -55.94
N GLY A 317 -49.42 -36.84 -55.58
CA GLY A 317 -49.81 -37.95 -56.47
C GLY A 317 -49.63 -39.41 -56.00
N ASP A 318 -50.80 -40.05 -55.77
CA ASP A 318 -51.18 -41.44 -56.11
C ASP A 318 -50.85 -42.64 -55.18
N GLY A 319 -51.86 -43.50 -54.99
CA GLY A 319 -51.73 -44.87 -54.46
C GLY A 319 -52.55 -45.18 -53.19
N GLY A 320 -53.69 -45.86 -53.34
CA GLY A 320 -54.67 -46.11 -52.28
C GLY A 320 -54.32 -47.15 -51.21
N GLY A 321 -55.22 -47.26 -50.22
CA GLY A 321 -55.45 -48.51 -49.47
C GLY A 321 -55.30 -48.44 -47.94
N LEU A 322 -56.47 -48.39 -47.26
CA LEU A 322 -56.83 -49.06 -45.99
C LEU A 322 -55.86 -49.08 -44.78
N THR A 323 -56.34 -48.42 -43.71
CA THR A 323 -56.22 -48.77 -42.28
C THR A 323 -54.83 -49.04 -41.69
N GLU A 324 -54.32 -48.09 -40.90
CA GLU A 324 -53.90 -48.34 -39.51
C GLU A 324 -53.71 -47.01 -38.76
N SER A 325 -54.38 -46.89 -37.61
CA SER A 325 -54.17 -45.81 -36.65
C SER A 325 -52.89 -46.09 -35.88
N SER A 326 -51.84 -45.29 -36.09
CA SER A 326 -50.61 -45.37 -35.29
C SER A 326 -49.91 -44.00 -35.22
N SER A 327 -49.95 -43.47 -34.00
CA SER A 327 -49.15 -42.41 -33.39
C SER A 327 -47.75 -42.13 -33.97
N GLU A 328 -47.47 -40.87 -34.34
CA GLU A 328 -46.18 -40.19 -34.10
C GLU A 328 -46.36 -38.65 -34.05
N ALA A 329 -47.19 -38.18 -33.12
CA ALA A 329 -47.20 -36.78 -32.69
C ALA A 329 -47.14 -36.73 -31.15
N SER A 330 -45.97 -37.01 -30.57
CA SER A 330 -45.61 -36.61 -29.20
C SER A 330 -44.18 -37.05 -28.82
N LYS A 331 -43.17 -36.32 -29.30
CA LYS A 331 -41.82 -36.30 -28.68
C LYS A 331 -41.58 -34.96 -27.98
N LEU A 332 -42.53 -34.57 -27.12
CA LEU A 332 -42.37 -33.53 -26.10
C LEU A 332 -42.81 -34.11 -24.74
N SER A 333 -42.27 -35.27 -24.34
CA SER A 333 -42.40 -35.77 -22.96
C SER A 333 -41.38 -36.87 -22.65
N SER A 334 -40.10 -36.50 -22.49
CA SER A 334 -39.09 -37.45 -21.98
C SER A 334 -38.24 -36.93 -20.81
N LYS A 335 -38.46 -35.69 -20.34
CA LYS A 335 -37.79 -35.17 -19.13
C LYS A 335 -38.44 -35.58 -17.80
N SER A 336 -39.74 -35.85 -17.77
CA SER A 336 -40.46 -36.12 -16.51
C SER A 336 -40.27 -37.55 -15.95
N ALA A 337 -39.98 -38.54 -16.80
CA ALA A 337 -39.79 -39.94 -16.36
C ALA A 337 -38.38 -40.23 -15.80
N LYS A 338 -37.35 -39.52 -16.30
CA LYS A 338 -35.95 -39.69 -15.83
C LYS A 338 -35.72 -39.05 -14.47
N GLU A 339 -36.50 -38.02 -14.13
CA GLU A 339 -36.43 -37.31 -12.85
C GLU A 339 -37.09 -38.08 -11.69
N ARG A 340 -38.11 -38.90 -11.95
CA ARG A 340 -38.72 -39.79 -10.94
C ARG A 340 -37.81 -40.95 -10.53
N ARG A 341 -36.92 -41.42 -11.41
CA ARG A 341 -36.01 -42.56 -11.13
C ARG A 341 -34.86 -42.15 -10.19
N ASN A 342 -34.42 -40.89 -10.24
CA ASN A 342 -33.33 -40.37 -9.41
C ASN A 342 -33.75 -40.09 -7.95
N ARG A 343 -35.04 -39.80 -7.70
CA ARG A 343 -35.57 -39.62 -6.32
C ARG A 343 -35.69 -40.94 -5.54
N ARG A 344 -35.77 -42.10 -6.22
CA ARG A 344 -35.88 -43.42 -5.58
C ARG A 344 -34.53 -43.98 -5.13
N TRP A 345 -33.43 -43.60 -5.79
CA TRP A 345 -32.07 -43.96 -5.36
C TRP A 345 -31.62 -43.13 -4.16
N LYS A 346 -31.95 -41.83 -4.12
CA LYS A 346 -31.58 -40.94 -3.00
C LYS A 346 -32.25 -41.30 -1.67
N ARG A 347 -33.42 -41.94 -1.68
CA ARG A 347 -34.08 -42.47 -0.46
C ARG A 347 -33.52 -43.80 0.04
N LYS A 348 -32.64 -44.47 -0.72
CA LYS A 348 -32.01 -45.74 -0.31
C LYS A 348 -30.62 -45.57 0.32
N GLU A 349 -30.04 -44.38 0.25
CA GLU A 349 -28.75 -44.05 0.92
C GLU A 349 -28.92 -43.36 2.28
N GLU A 350 -30.12 -42.88 2.62
CA GLU A 350 -30.38 -42.15 3.88
C GLU A 350 -31.00 -43.00 4.99
N ASP A 351 -31.27 -44.28 4.75
CA ASP A 351 -31.88 -45.19 5.74
C ASP A 351 -30.97 -46.41 5.96
N GLY A 352 -29.94 -46.22 6.77
CA GLY A 352 -29.04 -47.31 7.16
C GLY A 352 -27.67 -46.88 7.68
N LYS A 353 -27.61 -46.40 8.94
CA LYS A 353 -26.67 -46.90 9.98
C LYS A 353 -26.82 -46.13 11.30
N ASP A 354 -27.37 -46.83 12.29
CA ASP A 354 -27.33 -46.49 13.72
C ASP A 354 -25.93 -46.72 14.35
N PRO A 355 -25.67 -46.19 15.58
CA PRO A 355 -24.34 -46.12 16.21
C PRO A 355 -24.13 -47.03 17.46
N LEU A 356 -22.85 -47.21 17.88
CA LEU A 356 -22.25 -47.36 19.27
C LEU A 356 -21.11 -48.45 19.36
N PRO A 357 -20.20 -48.46 20.39
CA PRO A 357 -19.51 -47.36 21.12
C PRO A 357 -17.98 -47.60 21.48
N LYS A 358 -17.32 -46.51 21.93
CA LYS A 358 -16.18 -46.33 22.91
C LYS A 358 -14.74 -46.90 22.67
N SER A 359 -13.72 -46.02 22.64
CA SER A 359 -12.92 -45.60 23.83
C SER A 359 -11.82 -44.55 23.50
N GLU A 360 -11.69 -43.61 24.45
CA GLU A 360 -10.71 -42.58 24.84
C GLU A 360 -9.34 -42.40 24.12
N SER A 361 -8.98 -41.17 23.73
CA SER A 361 -8.22 -40.20 24.55
C SER A 361 -7.89 -38.89 23.78
N GLU A 362 -7.74 -37.80 24.54
CA GLU A 362 -7.56 -36.35 24.28
C GLU A 362 -6.42 -36.00 23.26
N ASP A 363 -6.28 -34.83 22.59
CA ASP A 363 -6.57 -33.43 22.94
C ASP A 363 -6.43 -32.50 21.69
N SER A 364 -7.17 -31.37 21.70
CA SER A 364 -6.91 -30.05 21.05
C SER A 364 -7.02 -29.76 19.52
N MET A 365 -8.26 -29.39 19.13
CA MET A 365 -8.75 -28.22 18.33
C MET A 365 -7.75 -27.19 17.71
N LYS A 366 -7.98 -26.47 16.59
CA LYS A 366 -9.15 -26.16 15.74
C LYS A 366 -8.68 -25.45 14.43
N LYS A 367 -9.22 -25.83 13.26
CA LYS A 367 -9.29 -24.96 12.05
C LYS A 367 -10.65 -25.16 11.39
N ILE A 368 -11.58 -24.25 11.65
CA ILE A 368 -12.92 -24.24 11.06
C ILE A 368 -12.88 -23.41 9.77
N ARG A 369 -13.32 -24.03 8.68
CA ARG A 369 -13.54 -23.43 7.36
C ARG A 369 -15.06 -23.24 7.22
N PHE A 370 -15.54 -22.01 7.16
CA PHE A 370 -16.95 -21.70 6.92
C PHE A 370 -17.31 -21.95 5.45
N GLN A 371 -18.36 -22.74 5.22
CA GLN A 371 -19.08 -22.84 3.94
C GLN A 371 -20.34 -21.97 4.04
N PHE A 372 -20.49 -21.06 3.07
CA PHE A 372 -21.69 -20.27 2.85
C PHE A 372 -22.69 -21.09 2.02
N SER A 373 -23.90 -21.26 2.54
CA SER A 373 -25.08 -21.69 1.76
C SER A 373 -25.84 -20.44 1.29
N LYS A 374 -26.24 -20.43 0.02
CA LYS A 374 -26.96 -19.34 -0.65
C LYS A 374 -28.45 -19.71 -0.67
N ASP A 375 -29.28 -18.99 0.09
CA ASP A 375 -30.74 -19.06 -0.02
C ASP A 375 -31.30 -17.77 -0.65
N PRO A 376 -31.88 -17.82 -1.87
CA PRO A 376 -32.40 -16.65 -2.60
C PRO A 376 -33.63 -15.98 -1.98
N ASN A 377 -34.29 -16.62 -1.00
CA ASN A 377 -35.54 -16.13 -0.42
C ASN A 377 -35.34 -15.11 0.71
N LEU A 378 -34.13 -15.00 1.29
CA LEU A 378 -33.85 -14.03 2.35
C LEU A 378 -33.67 -12.59 1.79
N LEU A 379 -33.13 -12.47 0.58
CA LEU A 379 -32.93 -11.19 -0.11
C LEU A 379 -34.24 -10.49 -0.48
N ASN A 380 -35.30 -11.24 -0.78
CA ASN A 380 -36.62 -10.66 -1.06
C ASN A 380 -37.34 -10.19 0.22
N TYR A 381 -36.94 -10.66 1.40
CA TYR A 381 -37.49 -10.18 2.67
C TYR A 381 -36.86 -8.84 3.08
N ASP A 382 -35.54 -8.68 2.90
CA ASP A 382 -34.83 -7.44 3.21
C ASP A 382 -35.20 -6.29 2.27
N VAL A 383 -35.37 -6.55 0.96
CA VAL A 383 -35.71 -5.50 -0.02
C VAL A 383 -37.11 -4.92 0.23
N ASN A 384 -38.07 -5.76 0.63
CA ASN A 384 -39.43 -5.32 0.95
C ASN A 384 -39.49 -4.53 2.28
N GLN A 385 -38.63 -4.85 3.25
CA GLN A 385 -38.54 -4.09 4.51
C GLN A 385 -37.96 -2.69 4.31
N VAL A 386 -36.95 -2.55 3.44
CA VAL A 386 -36.35 -1.25 3.11
C VAL A 386 -37.32 -0.35 2.34
N GLN A 387 -38.10 -0.91 1.40
CA GLN A 387 -39.14 -0.14 0.71
C GLN A 387 -40.28 0.32 1.63
N TYR A 388 -40.63 -0.46 2.66
CA TYR A 388 -41.64 -0.07 3.65
C TYR A 388 -41.14 1.08 4.55
N GLN A 389 -39.86 1.05 4.95
CA GLN A 389 -39.21 2.12 5.72
C GLN A 389 -39.08 3.43 4.92
N GLN A 390 -38.76 3.36 3.62
CA GLN A 390 -38.67 4.54 2.76
C GLN A 390 -40.03 5.21 2.51
N LYS A 391 -41.12 4.44 2.36
CA LYS A 391 -42.47 5.00 2.23
C LYS A 391 -42.94 5.69 3.51
N HIS A 392 -42.57 5.17 4.68
CA HIS A 392 -42.91 5.79 5.97
C HIS A 392 -42.14 7.09 6.24
N GLN A 393 -40.89 7.22 5.77
CA GLN A 393 -40.14 8.48 5.88
C GLN A 393 -40.64 9.59 4.96
N GLN A 394 -41.19 9.26 3.78
CA GLN A 394 -41.77 10.26 2.87
C GLN A 394 -43.12 10.82 3.34
N GLN A 395 -43.85 10.10 4.21
CA GLN A 395 -45.10 10.59 4.80
C GLN A 395 -44.90 11.47 6.06
N GLN A 396 -43.67 11.63 6.55
CA GLN A 396 -43.36 12.53 7.68
C GLN A 396 -42.85 13.92 7.25
N TRP A 397 -42.74 14.18 5.95
CA TRP A 397 -42.30 15.47 5.39
C TRP A 397 -43.34 16.13 4.45
N LEU A 398 -44.61 15.73 4.58
CA LEU A 398 -45.82 16.40 4.12
C LEU A 398 -46.76 16.50 5.33
#